data_AF-A0A9D4F4G9-F1
#
_entry.id   AF-A0A9D4F4G9-F1
#
_cell.length_a   1.000
_cell.length_b   1.000
_cell.length_c   1.000
_cell.angle_alpha   90.00
_cell.angle_beta   90.00
_cell.angle_gamma   90.00
#
_symmetry.space_group_name_H-M   'P 1'
#
loop_
_entity.id
_entity.type
_entity.pdbx_description
1 polymer ?
#
loop_
_entity_poly.entity_id
_entity_poly.type
_entity_poly.pdbx_seq_one_letter_code
_entity_poly.pdbx_strand_id
1 'polypeptide(L)' 'MLSAYMRFKYPNIVTGSIAASAPIFLLTPGINRNFFWEAVTKDFSDATPTCYNNVKTAFQMMNDIAAKGMSGNP' A
#
# COMPACT_ATOMS: atom_id res chain seq x y z
N MET A 1 2.84 -15.43 0.91
CA MET A 1 1.52 -16.03 1.23
C MET A 1 1.51 -17.54 1.00
N LEU A 2 1.89 -18.05 -0.18
CA LEU A 2 1.87 -19.49 -0.50
C LEU A 2 2.61 -20.38 0.50
N SER A 3 3.79 -19.96 0.97
CA SER A 3 4.56 -20.67 2.01
C SER A 3 3.76 -20.89 3.31
N ALA A 4 3.02 -19.87 3.77
CA ALA A 4 2.10 -20.00 4.91
C ALA A 4 0.92 -20.92 4.57
N TYR A 5 0.33 -20.79 3.39
CA TYR A 5 -0.81 -21.60 2.96
C TYR A 5 -0.46 -23.08 2.79
N MET A 6 0.75 -23.41 2.34
CA MET A 6 1.23 -24.80 2.30
C MET A 6 1.28 -25.40 3.70
N ARG A 7 1.77 -24.66 4.70
CA ARG A 7 1.74 -25.12 6.10
C ARG A 7 0.31 -25.22 6.65
N PHE A 8 -0.58 -24.27 6.33
CA PHE A 8 -1.97 -24.30 6.79
C PHE A 8 -2.79 -25.46 6.19
N LYS A 9 -2.59 -25.76 4.90
CA LYS A 9 -3.36 -26.78 4.18
C LYS A 9 -2.74 -28.17 4.26
N TYR A 10 -1.41 -28.27 4.33
CA TYR A 10 -0.67 -29.53 4.32
C TYR A 10 0.31 -29.64 5.48
N PRO A 11 -0.16 -29.56 6.75
CA PRO A 11 0.72 -29.62 7.92
C PRO A 11 1.38 -30.99 8.09
N ASN A 12 0.87 -32.04 7.46
CA ASN A 12 1.44 -33.38 7.42
C ASN A 12 2.60 -33.52 6.42
N ILE A 13 2.75 -32.58 5.48
CA ILE A 13 3.82 -32.59 4.47
C ILE A 13 4.94 -31.63 4.85
N VAL A 14 4.59 -30.45 5.38
CA VAL A 14 5.54 -29.38 5.69
C VAL A 14 5.60 -29.16 7.20
N THR A 15 6.76 -29.38 7.82
CA THR A 15 6.98 -29.19 9.27
C THR A 15 6.81 -27.74 9.72
N GLY A 16 7.22 -26.77 8.90
CA GLY A 16 7.10 -25.34 9.17
C GLY A 16 7.38 -24.51 7.93
N SER A 17 7.03 -23.22 7.97
CA SER A 17 7.23 -22.32 6.84
C SER A 17 7.59 -20.90 7.27
N ILE A 18 8.45 -20.24 6.48
CA ILE A 18 8.73 -18.81 6.58
C ILE A 18 7.99 -18.12 5.44
N ALA A 19 7.13 -17.16 5.78
CA ALA A 19 6.38 -16.36 4.82
C ALA A 19 6.75 -14.89 5.00
N ALA A 20 7.89 -14.49 4.43
CA ALA A 20 8.41 -13.12 4.52
C ALA A 20 7.43 -12.11 3.91
N SER A 21 7.18 -11.01 4.65
CA SER A 21 6.31 -9.89 4.25
C SER A 21 5.00 -10.32 3.59
N ALA A 22 4.35 -11.36 4.13
CA ALA A 22 3.16 -11.97 3.53
C ALA A 22 1.88 -11.44 4.21
N PRO A 23 1.14 -10.50 3.59
CA PRO A 23 -0.02 -9.89 4.23
C PRO A 23 -1.28 -10.76 4.09
N ILE A 24 -1.26 -11.95 4.70
CA ILE A 24 -2.32 -12.96 4.55
C ILE A 24 -3.73 -12.45 4.92
N PHE A 25 -3.82 -11.42 5.78
CA PHE A 25 -5.07 -10.80 6.19
C PHE A 25 -5.62 -9.78 5.17
N LEU A 26 -4.81 -9.24 4.25
CA LEU A 26 -5.31 -8.29 3.23
C LEU A 26 -6.37 -8.90 2.30
N LEU A 27 -6.40 -10.23 2.20
CA LEU A 27 -7.37 -10.97 1.39
C LEU A 27 -8.65 -11.30 2.15
N THR A 28 -8.73 -10.97 3.44
CA THR A 28 -9.92 -11.25 4.27
C THR A 28 -11.04 -10.25 3.93
N PRO A 29 -12.24 -10.73 3.60
CA PRO A 29 -13.39 -9.85 3.37
C PRO A 29 -13.68 -8.97 4.59
N GLY A 30 -14.03 -7.71 4.36
CA GLY A 30 -14.42 -6.77 5.42
C GLY A 30 -13.26 -6.06 6.14
N ILE A 31 -12.00 -6.36 5.83
CA ILE A 31 -10.86 -5.62 6.38
C ILE A 31 -10.72 -4.25 5.70
N ASN A 32 -10.59 -3.19 6.53
CA ASN A 32 -10.21 -1.86 6.06
C ASN A 32 -8.76 -1.90 5.53
N ARG A 33 -8.56 -1.54 4.27
CA ARG A 33 -7.26 -1.58 3.57
C ARG A 33 -6.51 -0.24 3.59
N ASN A 34 -7.07 0.78 4.23
CA ASN A 34 -6.43 2.10 4.32
C ASN A 34 -5.13 2.07 5.14
N PHE A 35 -4.97 1.10 6.05
CA PHE A 35 -3.75 0.94 6.84
C PHE A 35 -2.49 0.86 5.97
N PHE A 36 -2.60 0.30 4.75
CA PHE A 36 -1.47 0.23 3.82
C PHE A 36 -1.02 1.63 3.42
N TRP A 37 -1.97 2.49 3.03
CA TRP A 37 -1.66 3.87 2.63
C TRP A 37 -1.27 4.75 3.81
N GLU A 38 -1.82 4.48 5.01
CA GLU A 38 -1.38 5.12 6.25
C GLU A 38 0.08 4.76 6.56
N ALA A 39 0.46 3.48 6.43
CA ALA A 39 1.84 3.03 6.61
C ALA A 39 2.79 3.66 5.57
N VAL A 40 2.42 3.66 4.29
CA VAL A 40 3.19 4.33 3.24
C VAL A 40 3.35 5.82 3.55
N THR A 41 2.26 6.50 3.96
CA THR A 41 2.31 7.92 4.31
C THR A 41 3.24 8.16 5.50
N LYS A 42 3.21 7.28 6.49
CA LYS A 42 4.08 7.34 7.67
C LYS A 42 5.54 7.16 7.29
N ASP A 43 5.89 6.19 6.45
CA ASP A 43 7.28 5.96 6.02
C ASP A 43 7.88 7.22 5.38
N PHE A 44 7.12 7.92 4.54
CA PHE A 44 7.56 9.18 3.93
C PHE A 44 7.60 10.33 4.93
N SER A 45 6.67 10.37 5.88
CA SER A 45 6.66 11.39 6.95
C SER A 45 7.85 11.24 7.91
N ASP A 46 8.24 9.99 8.21
CA ASP A 46 9.34 9.65 9.10
C ASP A 46 10.70 9.84 8.41
N ALA A 47 10.77 9.72 7.08
CA ALA A 47 12.00 9.90 6.31
C ALA A 47 12.54 11.34 6.40
N THR A 48 11.72 12.35 6.11
CA THR A 48 12.04 13.76 6.37
C THR A 48 10.77 14.59 6.64
N PRO A 49 10.85 15.67 7.45
CA PRO A 49 9.69 16.49 7.79
C PRO A 49 8.95 17.12 6.61
N THR A 50 9.61 17.30 5.47
CA THR A 50 9.04 17.95 4.28
C THR A 50 8.55 16.96 3.22
N CYS A 51 8.96 15.69 3.28
CA CYS A 51 8.72 14.71 2.21
C CYS A 51 7.22 14.48 1.97
N TYR A 52 6.44 14.19 3.02
CA TYR A 52 4.99 14.01 2.91
C TYR A 52 4.30 15.23 2.26
N ASN A 53 4.62 16.44 2.72
CA ASN A 53 4.01 17.66 2.22
C ASN A 53 4.35 17.88 0.74
N ASN A 54 5.62 17.67 0.36
CA ASN A 54 6.06 17.79 -1.03
C ASN A 54 5.33 16.80 -1.95
N VAL A 55 5.21 15.53 -1.55
CA VAL A 55 4.47 14.51 -2.30
C VAL A 55 3.00 14.90 -2.44
N LYS A 56 2.35 15.32 -1.35
CA LYS A 56 0.95 15.78 -1.36
C LYS A 56 0.74 16.96 -2.32
N THR A 57 1.61 17.97 -2.24
CA THR A 57 1.56 19.14 -3.12
C THR A 57 1.76 18.77 -4.58
N ALA A 58 2.68 17.85 -4.89
CA ALA A 58 2.89 17.38 -6.26
C ALA A 58 1.63 16.73 -6.86
N PHE A 59 0.93 15.87 -6.09
CA PHE A 59 -0.33 15.27 -6.54
C PHE A 59 -1.45 16.30 -6.72
N GLN A 60 -1.52 17.32 -5.86
CA GLN A 60 -2.48 18.44 -6.03
C GLN A 60 -2.21 19.20 -7.32
N MET A 61 -0.96 19.57 -7.59
CA MET A 61 -0.57 20.27 -8.82
C MET A 61 -0.92 19.46 -10.08
N MET A 62 -0.70 18.15 -10.08
CA MET A 62 -1.08 17.29 -11.21
C MET A 62 -2.59 17.30 -11.47
N ASN A 63 -3.40 17.23 -10.42
CA ASN A 63 -4.86 17.30 -10.54
C ASN A 63 -5.32 18.67 -11.05
N ASP A 64 -4.71 19.76 -10.60
CA ASP A 64 -5.02 21.11 -11.05
C ASP A 64 -4.67 21.32 -12.54
N ILE A 65 -3.51 20.81 -12.97
CA ILE A 65 -3.09 20.85 -14.38
C ILE A 65 -4.05 20.02 -15.24
N ALA A 66 -4.41 18.81 -14.80
CA ALA A 66 -5.37 17.97 -15.51
C ALA A 66 -6.74 18.65 -15.64
N ALA A 67 -7.22 19.30 -14.57
CA ALA A 67 -8.47 20.06 -14.59
C ALA A 67 -8.46 21.22 -15.59
N LYS A 68 -7.33 21.95 -15.67
CA LYS A 68 -7.15 23.02 -16.67
C LYS A 68 -7.15 22.48 -18.09
N GLY A 69 -6.48 21.36 -18.35
CA GLY A 69 -6.49 20.70 -19.66
C GLY A 69 -7.88 20.23 -20.11
N MET A 70 -8.74 19.81 -19.17
CA MET A 70 -10.14 19.44 -19.46
C MET A 70 -11.04 20.64 -19.81
N SER A 71 -10.68 21.86 -19.37
CA SER A 71 -11.43 23.09 -19.69
C SER A 71 -11.20 23.65 -21.10
N GLY A 72 -10.39 22.98 -21.94
CA GLY A 72 -10.30 23.28 -23.36
C GLY A 72 -9.82 24.70 -23.67
N ASN A 73 -8.74 25.15 -23.03
CA ASN A 73 -7.97 26.29 -23.54
C ASN A 73 -6.68 25.73 -24.18
N PRO A 74 -6.35 26.09 -25.44
CA PRO A 74 -5.13 25.63 -26.10
C PRO A 74 -3.86 25.96 -25.31
#